data_AF-D6TJ54-F1
#
_entry.id   AF-D6TJ54-F1
#
_cell.length_a   1.000
_cell.length_b   1.000
_cell.length_c   1.000
_cell.angle_alpha   90.00
_cell.angle_beta   90.00
_cell.angle_gamma   90.00
#
_symmetry.space_group_name_H-M   'P 1'
#
loop_
_entity.id
_entity.type
_entity.pdbx_description
1 polymer ?
#
loop_
_entity_poly.entity_id
_entity_poly.type
_entity_poly.pdbx_seq_one_letter_code
_entity_poly.pdbx_strand_id
1 'polypeptide(L)'
;MPALAVMLMNVLHLQVVYPLGAVLLAVFWIISFRLAHLLVLLLRREPVIGWAIGPLGVSFMVLHKPSVFFTWLNALVPALVSGSVLYIGFFTPLSPFIVPHHPLFIGLVVCCGILVSSTSDVVLALRDLLYPLWGEARILRNIQILRSTWASIHFTPYGHSYVNDHFGSSPADLLKAF
;
A
#
# COMPACT_ATOMS: atom_id res chain seq x y z
N MET A 1 27.11 12.39 -25.79
CA MET A 1 26.30 12.44 -24.55
C MET A 1 25.30 13.62 -24.41
N PRO A 2 25.19 14.64 -25.30
CA PRO A 2 24.14 15.67 -25.15
C PRO A 2 22.78 15.26 -25.73
N ALA A 3 22.73 14.33 -26.68
CA ALA A 3 21.47 13.91 -27.34
C ALA A 3 20.48 13.25 -26.38
N LEU A 4 20.97 12.47 -25.40
CA LEU A 4 20.13 11.77 -24.43
C LEU A 4 19.52 12.74 -23.40
N ALA A 5 20.27 13.79 -23.02
CA ALA A 5 19.80 14.85 -22.13
C ALA A 5 18.79 15.79 -22.82
N VAL A 6 19.02 16.13 -24.09
CA VAL A 6 18.08 16.94 -24.89
C VAL A 6 16.79 16.15 -25.20
N MET A 7 16.91 14.84 -25.44
CA MET A 7 15.75 13.96 -25.59
C MET A 7 14.97 13.81 -24.27
N LEU A 8 15.66 13.72 -23.11
CA LEU A 8 15.02 13.75 -21.78
C LEU A 8 14.31 15.08 -21.52
N MET A 9 14.91 16.22 -21.89
CA MET A 9 14.30 17.55 -21.74
C MET A 9 13.05 17.73 -22.61
N ASN A 10 13.05 17.24 -23.85
CA ASN A 10 11.87 17.33 -24.74
C ASN A 10 10.73 16.38 -24.35
N VAL A 11 11.03 15.28 -23.66
CA VAL A 11 10.04 14.29 -23.20
C VAL A 11 9.30 14.75 -21.93
N LEU A 12 9.83 15.76 -21.22
CA LEU A 12 9.31 16.26 -19.94
C LEU A 12 8.30 17.41 -20.05
N HIS A 13 7.77 17.72 -21.24
CA HIS A 13 6.63 18.63 -21.38
C HIS A 13 5.32 17.94 -20.97
N LEU A 14 5.22 17.59 -19.68
CA LEU A 14 3.98 17.08 -19.09
C LEU A 14 3.07 18.27 -18.81
N GLN A 15 2.14 18.53 -19.73
CA GLN A 15 1.18 19.62 -19.57
C GLN A 15 -0.09 19.09 -18.92
N VAL A 16 -0.45 19.69 -17.78
CA VAL A 16 -1.72 19.44 -17.11
C VAL A 16 -2.79 20.24 -17.84
N VAL A 17 -3.65 19.56 -18.60
CA VAL A 17 -4.74 20.21 -19.33
C VAL A 17 -5.93 20.42 -18.40
N TYR A 18 -6.22 19.43 -17.55
CA TYR A 18 -7.35 19.45 -16.64
C TYR A 18 -6.90 19.16 -15.21
N PRO A 19 -6.60 20.19 -14.40
CA PRO A 19 -6.09 19.98 -13.03
C PRO A 19 -7.10 19.23 -12.16
N LEU A 20 -8.40 19.45 -12.37
CA LEU A 20 -9.45 18.70 -11.66
C LEU A 20 -9.43 17.21 -12.03
N GLY A 21 -9.19 16.87 -13.30
CA GLY A 21 -9.03 15.48 -13.74
C GLY A 21 -7.79 14.84 -13.14
N ALA A 22 -6.69 15.58 -13.00
CA ALA A 22 -5.47 15.09 -12.34
C ALA A 22 -5.70 14.78 -10.85
N VAL A 23 -6.41 15.65 -10.13
CA VAL A 23 -6.80 15.42 -8.72
C VAL A 23 -7.71 14.20 -8.60
N LEU A 24 -8.72 14.09 -9.46
CA LEU A 24 -9.62 12.93 -9.47
C LEU A 24 -8.87 11.62 -9.75
N LEU A 25 -7.94 11.63 -10.71
CA LEU A 25 -7.09 10.48 -10.99
C LEU A 25 -6.22 10.10 -9.80
N ALA A 26 -5.59 11.07 -9.13
CA ALA A 26 -4.77 10.80 -7.96
C ALA A 26 -5.59 10.20 -6.80
N VAL A 27 -6.75 10.77 -6.53
CA VAL A 27 -7.68 10.26 -5.51
C VAL A 27 -8.15 8.86 -5.87
N PHE A 28 -8.57 8.63 -7.11
CA PHE A 28 -9.00 7.33 -7.60
C PHE A 28 -7.88 6.29 -7.51
N TRP A 29 -6.66 6.65 -7.89
CA TRP A 29 -5.49 5.79 -7.78
C TRP A 29 -5.24 5.34 -6.34
N ILE A 30 -5.26 6.27 -5.37
CA ILE A 30 -5.10 5.95 -3.95
C ILE A 30 -6.22 5.02 -3.47
N ILE A 31 -7.48 5.31 -3.85
CA ILE A 31 -8.64 4.50 -3.45
C ILE A 31 -8.53 3.08 -4.03
N SER A 32 -8.26 2.93 -5.33
CA SER A 32 -8.13 1.63 -5.99
C SER A 32 -7.00 0.80 -5.40
N PHE A 33 -5.86 1.43 -5.10
CA PHE A 33 -4.74 0.76 -4.44
C PHE A 33 -5.14 0.21 -3.06
N ARG A 34 -5.85 1.00 -2.25
CA ARG A 34 -6.35 0.56 -0.93
C ARG A 34 -7.43 -0.52 -1.05
N LEU A 35 -8.32 -0.40 -2.02
CA LEU A 35 -9.37 -1.37 -2.28
C LEU A 35 -8.79 -2.72 -2.71
N ALA A 36 -7.67 -2.73 -3.43
CA ALA A 36 -6.94 -3.94 -3.76
C ALA A 36 -6.45 -4.66 -2.50
N HIS A 37 -5.82 -3.96 -1.55
CA HIS A 37 -5.41 -4.56 -0.27
C HIS A 37 -6.60 -5.10 0.52
N LEU A 38 -7.70 -4.35 0.59
CA LEU A 38 -8.93 -4.81 1.23
C LEU A 38 -9.47 -6.08 0.58
N LEU A 39 -9.44 -6.17 -0.75
CA LEU A 39 -9.90 -7.34 -1.49
C LEU A 39 -9.05 -8.58 -1.19
N VAL A 40 -7.72 -8.42 -1.12
CA VAL A 40 -6.80 -9.51 -0.72
C VAL A 40 -7.09 -9.97 0.72
N LEU A 41 -7.36 -9.02 1.62
CA LEU A 41 -7.68 -9.30 3.02
C LEU A 41 -9.03 -10.01 3.16
N LEU A 42 -10.06 -9.58 2.41
CA LEU A 42 -11.36 -10.24 2.35
C LEU A 42 -11.27 -11.65 1.79
N LEU A 43 -10.42 -11.86 0.77
CA LEU A 43 -10.21 -13.18 0.17
C LEU A 43 -9.63 -14.18 1.18
N ARG A 44 -8.82 -13.72 2.14
CA ARG A 44 -8.27 -14.57 3.21
C ARG A 44 -9.29 -14.97 4.28
N ARG A 45 -10.41 -14.25 4.45
CA ARG A 45 -11.45 -14.49 5.46
C ARG A 45 -10.92 -14.60 6.90
N GLU A 46 -9.89 -13.85 7.24
CA GLU A 46 -9.27 -13.94 8.56
C GLU A 46 -9.81 -12.91 9.56
N PRO A 47 -9.83 -13.25 10.86
CA PRO A 47 -10.35 -12.36 11.88
C PRO A 47 -9.43 -11.15 12.03
N VAL A 48 -10.01 -9.96 11.85
CA VAL A 48 -9.32 -8.68 11.99
C VAL A 48 -9.28 -8.31 13.46
N ILE A 49 -8.08 -8.20 14.03
CA ILE A 49 -7.83 -7.79 15.42
C ILE A 49 -8.06 -6.29 15.57
N GLY A 50 -7.64 -5.52 14.59
CA GLY A 50 -7.73 -4.08 14.66
C GLY A 50 -7.36 -3.41 13.34
N TRP A 51 -7.53 -2.11 13.32
CA TRP A 51 -7.14 -1.24 12.23
C TRP A 51 -6.51 0.02 12.81
N ALA A 52 -5.54 0.57 12.11
CA ALA A 52 -4.84 1.75 12.53
C ALA A 52 -4.90 2.80 11.42
N ILE A 53 -5.14 4.04 11.82
CA ILE A 53 -5.20 5.19 10.92
C ILE A 53 -3.94 6.01 11.17
N GLY A 54 -3.05 6.08 10.19
CA GLY A 54 -1.82 6.87 10.26
C GLY A 54 -1.65 7.81 9.06
N PRO A 55 -0.58 8.63 9.05
CA PRO A 55 -0.24 9.53 7.94
C PRO A 55 0.04 8.76 6.65
N LEU A 56 0.49 7.50 6.76
CA LEU A 56 0.69 6.58 5.65
C LEU A 56 -0.58 5.81 5.27
N GLY A 57 -1.74 6.17 5.81
CA GLY A 57 -3.06 5.61 5.51
C GLY A 57 -3.56 4.59 6.54
N VAL A 58 -4.55 3.79 6.12
CA VAL A 58 -5.18 2.77 6.96
C VAL A 58 -4.40 1.45 6.84
N SER A 59 -4.01 0.89 7.98
CA SER A 59 -3.35 -0.41 8.10
C SER A 59 -4.18 -1.37 8.93
N PHE A 60 -4.28 -2.63 8.51
CA PHE A 60 -5.05 -3.65 9.22
C PHE A 60 -4.14 -4.60 9.99
N MET A 61 -4.53 -4.91 11.22
CA MET A 61 -3.87 -5.91 12.05
C MET A 61 -4.72 -7.19 12.00
N VAL A 62 -4.18 -8.22 11.35
CA VAL A 62 -4.86 -9.49 11.13
C VAL A 62 -4.06 -10.64 11.72
N LEU A 63 -4.74 -11.59 12.36
CA LEU A 63 -4.12 -12.81 12.86
C LEU A 63 -3.94 -13.80 11.70
N HIS A 64 -2.86 -13.65 10.94
CA HIS A 64 -2.57 -14.52 9.80
C HIS A 64 -1.45 -15.52 10.08
N LYS A 65 -1.66 -16.80 9.74
CA LYS A 65 -0.59 -17.81 9.65
C LYS A 65 0.26 -17.57 8.40
N PRO A 66 1.54 -17.20 8.48
CA PRO A 66 2.35 -16.79 7.32
C PRO A 66 2.23 -17.76 6.13
N SER A 67 1.61 -17.29 5.06
CA SER A 67 1.47 -18.00 3.79
C SER A 67 2.16 -17.22 2.69
N VAL A 68 3.22 -17.81 2.14
CA VAL A 68 4.02 -17.24 1.05
C VAL A 68 3.13 -16.81 -0.12
N PHE A 69 2.12 -17.63 -0.46
CA PHE A 69 1.20 -17.37 -1.56
C PHE A 69 0.51 -16.02 -1.43
N PHE A 70 -0.17 -15.75 -0.32
CA PHE A 70 -0.77 -14.42 -0.15
C PHE A 70 0.10 -13.34 0.48
N THR A 71 1.34 -13.63 0.88
CA THR A 71 2.35 -12.58 1.04
C THR A 71 2.65 -11.95 -0.33
N TRP A 72 2.86 -12.78 -1.36
CA TRP A 72 3.04 -12.30 -2.74
C TRP A 72 1.78 -11.66 -3.30
N LEU A 73 0.61 -12.26 -3.09
CA LEU A 73 -0.65 -11.72 -3.59
C LEU A 73 -0.94 -10.32 -3.00
N ASN A 74 -0.58 -10.07 -1.74
CA ASN A 74 -0.72 -8.77 -1.09
C ASN A 74 0.25 -7.70 -1.63
N ALA A 75 1.36 -8.10 -2.26
CA ALA A 75 2.27 -7.16 -2.94
C ALA A 75 1.92 -6.99 -4.43
N LEU A 76 1.61 -8.09 -5.13
CA LEU A 76 1.39 -8.12 -6.57
C LEU A 76 0.03 -7.55 -7.00
N VAL A 77 -1.05 -7.88 -6.29
CA VAL A 77 -2.39 -7.41 -6.69
C VAL A 77 -2.51 -5.89 -6.60
N PRO A 78 -2.11 -5.23 -5.50
CA PRO A 78 -2.11 -3.77 -5.44
C PRO A 78 -1.15 -3.13 -6.45
N ALA A 79 0.02 -3.73 -6.70
CA ALA A 79 0.95 -3.27 -7.73
C ALA A 79 0.32 -3.30 -9.15
N LEU A 80 -0.36 -4.40 -9.50
CA LEU A 80 -1.04 -4.56 -10.79
C LEU A 80 -2.20 -3.57 -10.95
N VAL A 81 -3.01 -3.40 -9.89
CA VAL A 81 -4.11 -2.41 -9.89
C VAL A 81 -3.55 -0.99 -10.02
N SER A 82 -2.51 -0.64 -9.25
CA SER A 82 -1.81 0.65 -9.32
C SER A 82 -1.29 0.93 -10.74
N GLY A 83 -0.56 -0.03 -11.32
CA GLY A 83 -0.03 0.10 -12.68
C GLY A 83 -1.12 0.25 -13.73
N SER A 84 -2.23 -0.48 -13.59
CA SER A 84 -3.36 -0.41 -14.52
C SER A 84 -4.06 0.95 -14.46
N VAL A 85 -4.30 1.48 -13.26
CA VAL A 85 -4.92 2.79 -13.07
C VAL A 85 -4.02 3.90 -13.61
N LEU A 86 -2.71 3.83 -13.38
CA LEU A 86 -1.75 4.80 -13.91
C LEU A 86 -1.67 4.72 -15.44
N TYR A 87 -1.62 3.51 -16.01
CA TYR A 87 -1.62 3.34 -17.46
C TYR A 87 -2.88 3.95 -18.09
N ILE A 88 -4.05 3.61 -17.55
CA ILE A 88 -5.33 4.15 -18.04
C ILE A 88 -5.37 5.67 -17.85
N GLY A 89 -4.98 6.15 -16.67
CA GLY A 89 -5.07 7.57 -16.31
C GLY A 89 -4.11 8.49 -17.07
N PHE A 90 -2.95 8.00 -17.52
CA PHE A 90 -1.97 8.83 -18.23
C PHE A 90 -1.97 8.63 -19.75
N PHE A 91 -2.39 7.47 -20.25
CA PHE A 91 -2.18 7.09 -21.67
C PHE A 91 -3.46 6.74 -22.43
N THR A 92 -4.64 6.90 -21.84
CA THR A 92 -5.92 6.74 -22.56
C THR A 92 -6.57 8.09 -22.86
N PRO A 93 -7.63 8.15 -23.69
CA PRO A 93 -8.35 9.40 -23.99
C PRO A 93 -8.96 10.08 -22.77
N LEU A 94 -9.05 9.37 -21.63
CA LEU A 94 -9.51 9.89 -20.35
C LEU A 94 -8.41 10.64 -19.58
N SER A 95 -7.19 10.73 -20.14
CA SER A 95 -6.05 11.30 -19.44
C SER A 95 -6.15 12.83 -19.34
N PRO A 96 -5.90 13.41 -18.14
CA PRO A 96 -5.88 14.86 -17.96
C PRO A 96 -4.54 15.50 -18.39
N PHE A 97 -3.63 14.71 -18.96
CA PHE A 97 -2.26 15.09 -19.30
C PHE A 97 -2.00 14.91 -20.80
N ILE A 98 -1.28 15.84 -21.40
CA ILE A 98 -0.69 15.63 -22.73
C ILE A 98 0.66 14.96 -22.52
N VAL A 99 0.74 13.69 -22.91
CA VAL A 99 1.93 12.86 -22.66
C VAL A 99 2.43 12.24 -23.97
N PRO A 100 3.76 12.25 -24.23
CA PRO A 100 4.33 11.53 -25.36
C PRO A 100 4.07 10.03 -25.26
N HIS A 101 3.52 9.42 -26.30
CA HIS A 101 3.17 7.98 -26.35
C HIS A 101 4.36 7.09 -26.71
N HIS A 102 5.54 7.38 -26.16
CA HIS A 102 6.72 6.54 -26.37
C HIS A 102 6.69 5.32 -25.43
N PRO A 103 6.92 4.09 -25.93
CA PRO A 103 6.80 2.87 -25.13
C PRO A 103 7.76 2.84 -23.93
N LEU A 104 8.97 3.41 -24.08
CA LEU A 104 9.93 3.55 -22.99
C LEU A 104 9.43 4.52 -21.89
N PHE A 105 8.76 5.60 -22.27
CA PHE A 105 8.22 6.57 -21.32
C PHE A 105 7.02 6.00 -20.57
N ILE A 106 6.14 5.27 -21.26
CA ILE A 106 5.04 4.52 -20.66
C ILE A 106 5.56 3.55 -19.60
N GLY A 107 6.56 2.74 -19.97
CA GLY A 107 7.20 1.81 -19.05
C GLY A 107 7.79 2.51 -17.83
N LEU A 108 8.49 3.63 -18.02
CA LEU A 108 9.10 4.40 -16.94
C LEU A 108 8.06 4.95 -15.97
N VAL A 109 7.01 5.62 -16.46
CA VAL A 109 5.95 6.20 -15.61
C VAL A 109 5.22 5.13 -14.82
N VAL A 110 4.83 4.03 -15.48
CA VAL A 110 4.13 2.92 -14.81
C VAL A 110 5.04 2.24 -13.80
N CYS A 111 6.29 1.93 -14.15
CA CYS A 111 7.26 1.33 -13.23
C CYS A 111 7.54 2.24 -12.03
N CYS A 112 7.76 3.54 -12.23
CA CYS A 112 7.97 4.48 -11.14
C CYS A 112 6.75 4.55 -10.22
N GLY A 113 5.54 4.61 -10.77
CA GLY A 113 4.32 4.63 -9.97
C GLY A 113 4.11 3.35 -9.16
N ILE A 114 4.35 2.19 -9.77
CA ILE A 114 4.31 0.90 -9.07
C ILE A 114 5.37 0.84 -7.97
N LEU A 115 6.60 1.29 -8.24
CA LEU A 115 7.67 1.32 -7.25
C LEU A 115 7.27 2.22 -6.08
N VAL A 116 6.80 3.44 -6.34
CA VAL A 116 6.38 4.36 -5.27
C VAL A 116 5.23 3.77 -4.44
N SER A 117 4.24 3.13 -5.07
CA SER A 117 3.12 2.55 -4.33
C SER A 117 3.48 1.26 -3.57
N SER A 118 4.34 0.42 -4.12
CA SER A 118 4.53 -0.96 -3.65
C SER A 118 5.88 -1.23 -2.98
N THR A 119 6.80 -0.25 -2.90
CA THR A 119 8.11 -0.46 -2.23
C THR A 119 7.93 -0.90 -0.78
N SER A 120 7.01 -0.28 -0.03
CA SER A 120 6.73 -0.68 1.36
C SER A 120 6.24 -2.12 1.45
N ASP A 121 5.36 -2.53 0.53
CA ASP A 121 4.77 -3.87 0.52
C ASP A 121 5.80 -4.93 0.18
N VAL A 122 6.68 -4.64 -0.79
CA VAL A 122 7.77 -5.54 -1.18
C VAL A 122 8.78 -5.70 -0.05
N VAL A 123 9.16 -4.61 0.63
CA VAL A 123 10.08 -4.67 1.77
C VAL A 123 9.47 -5.46 2.93
N LEU A 124 8.18 -5.23 3.23
CA LEU A 124 7.46 -5.98 4.27
C LEU A 124 7.32 -7.46 3.90
N ALA A 125 6.98 -7.76 2.64
CA ALA A 125 6.87 -9.13 2.13
C ALA A 125 8.21 -9.88 2.20
N LEU A 126 9.30 -9.24 1.77
CA LEU A 126 10.65 -9.81 1.84
C LEU A 126 11.07 -10.06 3.29
N ARG A 127 10.82 -9.11 4.18
CA ARG A 127 11.13 -9.27 5.60
C ARG A 127 10.31 -10.38 6.25
N ASP A 128 9.03 -10.50 5.89
CA ASP A 128 8.16 -11.58 6.37
C ASP A 128 8.57 -12.96 5.82
N LEU A 129 9.22 -13.00 4.65
CA LEU A 129 9.77 -14.22 4.07
C LEU A 129 11.09 -14.64 4.72
N LEU A 130 11.94 -13.68 5.08
CA LEU A 130 13.21 -13.90 5.77
C LEU A 130 13.03 -14.22 7.26
N TYR A 131 12.10 -13.54 7.93
CA TYR A 131 11.84 -13.66 9.37
C TYR A 131 10.33 -13.86 9.59
N PRO A 132 9.80 -15.08 9.38
CA PRO A 132 8.38 -15.35 9.53
C PRO A 132 7.96 -15.25 10.99
N LEU A 133 7.33 -14.13 11.35
CA LEU A 133 6.70 -13.94 12.66
C LEU A 133 5.22 -14.37 12.58
N TRP A 134 4.75 -15.10 13.59
CA TRP A 134 3.34 -15.48 13.72
C TRP A 134 2.76 -14.98 15.03
N GLY A 135 1.42 -14.99 15.13
CA GLY A 135 0.69 -14.77 16.39
C GLY A 135 1.07 -13.46 17.09
N GLU A 136 1.32 -13.56 18.39
CA GLU A 136 1.61 -12.43 19.29
C GLU A 136 2.82 -11.61 18.86
N ALA A 137 3.93 -12.26 18.45
CA ALA A 137 5.15 -11.57 18.06
C ALA A 137 4.93 -10.66 16.83
N ARG A 138 4.05 -11.07 15.91
CA ARG A 138 3.69 -10.26 14.75
C ARG A 138 2.81 -9.07 15.14
N ILE A 139 1.89 -9.28 16.08
CA ILE A 139 1.00 -8.23 16.60
C ILE A 139 1.84 -7.15 17.28
N LEU A 140 2.75 -7.52 18.18
CA LEU A 140 3.64 -6.58 18.87
C LEU A 140 4.49 -5.78 17.89
N ARG A 141 5.08 -6.44 16.88
CA ARG A 141 5.81 -5.75 15.81
C ARG A 141 4.94 -4.74 15.06
N ASN A 142 3.72 -5.12 14.69
CA ASN A 142 2.80 -4.23 13.98
C ASN A 142 2.43 -3.03 14.87
N ILE A 143 2.18 -3.23 16.16
CA ILE A 143 1.91 -2.15 17.12
C ILE A 143 3.11 -1.19 17.19
N GLN A 144 4.33 -1.70 17.29
CA GLN A 144 5.55 -0.89 17.32
C GLN A 144 5.74 -0.05 16.05
N ILE A 145 5.49 -0.64 14.87
CA ILE A 145 5.57 0.10 13.58
C ILE A 145 4.46 1.16 13.48
N LEU A 146 3.26 0.85 13.94
CA LEU A 146 2.13 1.78 13.92
C LEU A 146 2.35 2.94 14.89
N ARG A 147 2.95 2.67 16.05
CA ARG A 147 3.37 3.69 17.01
C ARG A 147 4.45 4.60 16.47
N SER A 148 5.48 4.06 15.84
CA SER A 148 6.56 4.88 15.25
C SER A 148 6.06 5.77 14.11
N THR A 149 4.93 5.41 13.50
CA THR A 149 4.28 6.19 12.44
C THR A 149 3.14 7.09 12.94
N TRP A 150 3.03 7.31 14.26
CA TRP A 150 1.99 8.16 14.88
C TRP A 150 0.56 7.74 14.51
N ALA A 151 0.35 6.45 14.24
CA ALA A 151 -0.95 5.93 13.87
C ALA A 151 -1.84 5.73 15.10
N SER A 152 -3.11 6.10 14.96
CA SER A 152 -4.15 5.81 15.96
C SER A 152 -4.68 4.39 15.76
N ILE A 153 -4.43 3.52 16.73
CA ILE A 153 -4.75 2.09 16.68
C ILE A 153 -6.14 1.87 17.31
N HIS A 154 -7.04 1.24 16.57
CA HIS A 154 -8.39 0.89 16.98
C HIS A 154 -8.56 -0.62 16.95
N PHE A 155 -8.97 -1.21 18.07
CA PHE A 155 -9.21 -2.64 18.18
C PHE A 155 -10.67 -2.97 17.84
N THR A 156 -10.90 -4.12 17.19
CA THR A 156 -12.25 -4.67 17.00
C THR A 156 -12.70 -5.40 18.28
N PRO A 157 -13.99 -5.74 18.44
CA PRO A 157 -14.44 -6.56 19.58
C PRO A 157 -13.67 -7.87 19.71
N TYR A 158 -13.32 -8.50 18.57
CA TYR A 158 -12.46 -9.68 18.53
C TYR A 158 -11.02 -9.38 19.00
N GLY A 159 -10.46 -8.23 18.61
CA GLY A 159 -9.15 -7.82 19.09
C GLY A 159 -9.11 -7.53 20.59
N HIS A 160 -10.19 -6.98 21.15
CA HIS A 160 -10.32 -6.77 22.58
C HIS A 160 -10.27 -8.10 23.36
N SER A 161 -11.04 -9.11 22.94
CA SER A 161 -10.98 -10.44 23.56
C SER A 161 -9.63 -11.10 23.34
N TYR A 162 -9.09 -11.03 22.12
CA TYR A 162 -7.79 -11.63 21.79
C TYR A 162 -6.66 -11.08 22.66
N VAL A 163 -6.59 -9.74 22.82
CA VAL A 163 -5.54 -9.09 23.62
C VAL A 163 -5.66 -9.44 25.10
N ASN A 164 -6.89 -9.48 25.63
CA ASN A 164 -7.14 -9.85 27.00
C ASN A 164 -6.75 -11.33 27.27
N ASP A 165 -7.09 -12.24 26.35
CA ASP A 165 -6.85 -13.67 26.52
C ASP A 165 -5.37 -14.05 26.35
N HIS A 166 -4.64 -13.39 25.44
CA HIS A 166 -3.24 -13.75 25.11
C HIS A 166 -2.21 -12.91 25.87
N PHE A 167 -2.48 -11.63 26.15
CA PHE A 167 -1.56 -10.74 26.84
C PHE A 167 -1.98 -10.39 28.27
N GLY A 168 -3.15 -10.86 28.74
CA GLY A 168 -3.64 -10.62 30.10
C GLY A 168 -3.81 -9.14 30.44
N SER A 169 -3.94 -8.27 29.43
CA SER A 169 -3.94 -6.81 29.59
C SER A 169 -5.05 -6.18 28.77
N SER A 170 -5.52 -5.01 29.20
CA SER A 170 -6.44 -4.23 28.37
C SER A 170 -5.67 -3.65 27.17
N PRO A 171 -6.31 -3.45 26.00
CA PRO A 171 -5.63 -2.86 24.85
C PRO A 171 -5.05 -1.47 25.13
N ALA A 172 -5.66 -0.72 26.04
CA ALA A 172 -5.13 0.59 26.47
C ALA A 172 -3.83 0.44 27.26
N ASP A 173 -3.70 -0.60 28.09
CA ASP A 173 -2.49 -0.86 28.87
C ASP A 173 -1.38 -1.42 27.98
N LEU A 174 -1.73 -2.31 27.04
CA LEU A 174 -0.78 -2.84 26.07
C LEU A 174 -0.24 -1.71 25.18
N LEU A 175 -1.08 -0.77 24.76
CA LEU A 175 -0.63 0.41 24.06
C LEU A 175 0.28 1.29 24.93
N LYS A 176 0.04 1.44 26.23
CA LYS A 176 0.93 2.25 27.11
C LYS A 176 2.32 1.64 27.31
N ALA A 177 2.44 0.32 27.23
CA ALA A 177 3.69 -0.40 27.49
C ALA A 177 4.73 -0.30 26.35
N PHE A 178 4.32 0.08 25.14
CA PHE A 178 5.16 0.16 23.93
C PHE A 178 5.10 1.54 23.29
#